data_AF-A0A651FQ50-F1
#
_entry.id   AF-A0A651FQ50-F1
#
_cell.length_a   1.000
_cell.length_b   1.000
_cell.length_c   1.000
_cell.angle_alpha   90.00
_cell.angle_beta   90.00
_cell.angle_gamma   90.00
#
_symmetry.space_group_name_H-M   'P 1'
#
loop_
_entity.id
_entity.type
_entity.pdbx_description
1 polymer ?
#
loop_
_entity_poly.entity_id
_entity_poly.type
_entity_poly.pdbx_seq_one_letter_code
_entity_poly.pdbx_strand_id
1 'polypeptide(L)'
;MRNLLWAASALSAAAITGAAYASPILYTSQTRTVEASATFGANTDSDSDTATDFGPFPATVFAEVNVGNDRAFASASTASSLDPMALSASGSVNAVRMGSPASAFARSFFEIEFTLETGDLFDLAVGATNSTWSITGPGGILYQSGDEDLDLTDLFLSAGDYTFSFETIAEVDSAEGTLVSTGSWSVILVLVPAPGIPTIAGLAALVAMRRRR
;
A
#
# COMPACT_ATOMS: atom_id res chain seq x y z
N MET A 1 -46.40 12.88 -18.07
CA MET A 1 -45.35 12.36 -18.99
C MET A 1 -44.21 13.36 -18.97
N ARG A 2 -43.09 13.00 -18.35
CA ARG A 2 -41.97 13.91 -18.03
C ARG A 2 -40.96 13.90 -19.19
N ASN A 3 -40.69 15.09 -19.72
CA ASN A 3 -39.65 15.35 -20.71
C ASN A 3 -38.26 15.22 -20.07
N LEU A 4 -37.39 14.42 -20.67
CA LEU A 4 -35.95 14.40 -20.43
C LEU A 4 -35.30 15.41 -21.39
N LEU A 5 -34.95 16.59 -20.87
CA LEU A 5 -33.96 17.47 -21.52
C LEU A 5 -32.60 17.21 -20.88
N TRP A 6 -31.62 16.87 -21.71
CA TRP A 6 -30.20 16.99 -21.38
C TRP A 6 -29.87 18.44 -21.04
N ALA A 7 -29.32 18.67 -19.85
CA ALA A 7 -28.64 19.92 -19.51
C ALA A 7 -27.14 19.61 -19.39
N ALA A 8 -26.39 20.08 -20.38
CA ALA A 8 -24.95 20.23 -20.29
C ALA A 8 -24.64 21.27 -19.21
N SER A 9 -23.91 20.88 -18.18
CA SER A 9 -23.40 21.82 -17.18
C SER A 9 -22.05 22.33 -17.64
N ALA A 10 -22.03 23.61 -18.02
CA ALA A 10 -20.85 24.36 -18.42
C ALA A 10 -19.81 24.41 -17.29
N LEU A 11 -18.58 23.96 -17.58
CA LEU A 11 -17.42 24.31 -16.77
C LEU A 11 -17.17 25.81 -16.90
N SER A 12 -17.39 26.54 -15.82
CA SER A 12 -17.02 27.96 -15.74
C SER A 12 -15.58 28.02 -15.24
N ALA A 13 -14.65 28.42 -16.12
CA ALA A 13 -13.29 28.76 -15.71
C ALA A 13 -13.32 30.09 -14.95
N ALA A 14 -13.32 30.03 -13.63
CA ALA A 14 -13.04 31.19 -12.80
C ALA A 14 -11.51 31.30 -12.65
N ALA A 15 -10.92 32.33 -13.25
CA ALA A 15 -9.56 32.73 -12.96
C ALA A 15 -9.52 33.30 -11.53
N ILE A 16 -8.80 32.62 -10.63
CA ILE A 16 -8.50 33.13 -9.29
C ILE A 16 -6.99 33.37 -9.24
N THR A 17 -6.64 34.65 -9.16
CA THR A 17 -5.30 35.13 -8.86
C THR A 17 -4.97 34.87 -7.39
N GLY A 18 -3.91 34.09 -7.14
CA GLY A 18 -3.27 33.96 -5.82
C GLY A 18 -3.77 32.80 -4.96
N ALA A 19 -3.55 31.56 -5.39
CA ALA A 19 -3.60 30.39 -4.51
C ALA A 19 -2.17 29.89 -4.30
N ALA A 20 -1.74 29.76 -3.03
CA ALA A 20 -0.61 28.90 -2.71
C ALA A 20 -1.03 27.49 -3.18
N TYR A 21 -0.40 27.01 -4.26
CA TYR A 21 -0.58 25.63 -4.68
C TYR A 21 -0.08 24.76 -3.52
N ALA A 22 -0.89 23.80 -3.09
CA ALA A 22 -0.45 22.77 -2.16
C ALA A 22 0.80 22.10 -2.75
N SER A 23 1.84 21.88 -1.94
CA SER A 23 3.10 21.37 -2.50
C SER A 23 2.91 19.94 -2.96
N PRO A 24 3.27 19.64 -4.21
CA PRO A 24 3.19 18.28 -4.72
C PRO A 24 4.14 17.38 -3.93
N ILE A 25 3.73 16.13 -3.73
CA ILE A 25 4.62 15.05 -3.31
C ILE A 25 5.56 14.77 -4.47
N LEU A 26 6.87 14.97 -4.26
CA LEU A 26 7.89 14.70 -5.26
C LEU A 26 8.51 13.34 -4.99
N TYR A 27 8.04 12.30 -5.68
CA TYR A 27 8.60 10.96 -5.55
C TYR A 27 10.03 10.92 -6.11
N THR A 28 10.97 10.45 -5.29
CA THR A 28 12.41 10.44 -5.61
C THR A 28 12.94 9.03 -5.84
N SER A 29 12.41 8.02 -5.13
CA SER A 29 12.67 6.62 -5.40
C SER A 29 11.51 5.73 -4.93
N GLN A 30 11.36 4.56 -5.54
CA GLN A 30 10.39 3.55 -5.14
C GLN A 30 11.02 2.17 -5.30
N THR A 31 10.73 1.26 -4.38
CA THR A 31 11.03 -0.17 -4.55
C THR A 31 9.82 -0.98 -4.13
N ARG A 32 9.39 -1.90 -4.99
CA ARG A 32 8.32 -2.86 -4.69
C ARG A 32 8.81 -4.24 -5.02
N THR A 33 8.61 -5.17 -4.11
CA THR A 33 9.03 -6.56 -4.28
C THR A 33 7.95 -7.49 -3.76
N VAL A 34 7.63 -8.49 -4.55
CA VAL A 34 6.80 -9.63 -4.13
C VAL A 34 7.56 -10.91 -4.43
N GLU A 35 7.56 -11.83 -3.46
CA GLU A 35 8.24 -13.12 -3.58
C GLU A 35 7.34 -14.21 -3.01
N ALA A 36 7.29 -15.36 -3.69
CA ALA A 36 6.66 -16.58 -3.21
C ALA A 36 7.58 -17.77 -3.48
N SER A 37 7.69 -18.67 -2.52
CA SER A 37 8.45 -19.91 -2.64
C SER A 37 7.75 -21.02 -1.88
N ALA A 38 7.67 -22.19 -2.48
CA ALA A 38 7.13 -23.40 -1.90
C ALA A 38 8.12 -24.54 -2.13
N THR A 39 8.43 -25.31 -1.10
CA THR A 39 9.36 -26.44 -1.19
C THR A 39 8.77 -27.68 -0.53
N PHE A 40 8.91 -28.84 -1.17
CA PHE A 40 8.64 -30.15 -0.59
C PHE A 40 9.74 -31.12 -1.00
N GLY A 41 10.52 -31.61 -0.04
CA GLY A 41 11.68 -32.46 -0.32
C GLY A 41 12.67 -31.77 -1.27
N ALA A 42 12.85 -32.31 -2.48
CA ALA A 42 13.72 -31.75 -3.52
C ALA A 42 12.99 -30.90 -4.57
N ASN A 43 11.66 -30.80 -4.48
CA ASN A 43 10.84 -30.02 -5.41
C ASN A 43 10.65 -28.62 -4.84
N THR A 44 11.00 -27.60 -5.64
CA THR A 44 10.80 -26.20 -5.30
C THR A 44 10.11 -25.51 -6.46
N ASP A 45 9.11 -24.69 -6.12
CA ASP A 45 8.49 -23.71 -7.01
C ASP A 45 8.69 -22.33 -6.42
N SER A 46 8.92 -21.33 -7.27
CA SER A 46 9.21 -19.97 -6.83
C SER A 46 8.85 -18.96 -7.90
N ASP A 47 8.29 -17.84 -7.48
CA ASP A 47 7.93 -16.72 -8.34
C ASP A 47 8.22 -15.39 -7.63
N SER A 48 8.61 -14.38 -8.40
CA SER A 48 8.99 -13.08 -7.87
C SER A 48 8.83 -11.97 -8.91
N ASP A 49 8.42 -10.80 -8.45
CA ASP A 49 8.38 -9.59 -9.27
C ASP A 49 8.96 -8.41 -8.48
N THR A 50 9.65 -7.50 -9.17
CA THR A 50 10.24 -6.31 -8.57
C THR A 50 10.22 -5.14 -9.55
N ALA A 51 9.81 -3.98 -9.07
CA ALA A 51 9.79 -2.75 -9.86
C ALA A 51 10.26 -1.54 -9.05
N THR A 52 11.01 -0.67 -9.72
CA THR A 52 11.58 0.57 -9.14
C THR A 52 11.15 1.85 -9.88
N ASP A 53 10.29 1.72 -10.90
CA ASP A 53 9.63 2.86 -11.53
C ASP A 53 8.56 3.49 -10.60
N PHE A 54 7.86 4.53 -11.07
CA PHE A 54 6.73 5.14 -10.37
C PHE A 54 5.37 4.80 -10.99
N GLY A 55 5.34 3.82 -11.90
CA GLY A 55 4.11 3.36 -12.54
C GLY A 55 3.23 2.56 -11.57
N PRO A 56 1.97 2.28 -11.92
CA PRO A 56 1.15 1.34 -11.17
C PRO A 56 1.82 -0.04 -11.11
N PHE A 57 1.78 -0.69 -9.94
CA PHE A 57 2.37 -2.01 -9.76
C PHE A 57 1.37 -2.96 -9.09
N PRO A 58 0.42 -3.53 -9.84
CA PRO A 58 -0.47 -4.58 -9.35
C PRO A 58 0.16 -5.95 -9.57
N ALA A 59 1.10 -6.33 -8.71
CA ALA A 59 1.79 -7.62 -8.81
C ALA A 59 1.15 -8.65 -7.87
N THR A 60 1.06 -9.89 -8.35
CA THR A 60 0.69 -11.05 -7.53
C THR A 60 1.46 -12.25 -8.03
N VAL A 61 2.17 -12.91 -7.13
CA VAL A 61 3.01 -14.07 -7.42
C VAL A 61 2.56 -15.26 -6.59
N PHE A 62 2.76 -16.46 -7.11
CA PHE A 62 2.34 -17.71 -6.48
C PHE A 62 3.44 -18.75 -6.61
N ALA A 63 3.60 -19.58 -5.59
CA ALA A 63 4.43 -20.77 -5.66
C ALA A 63 3.68 -21.95 -5.03
N GLU A 64 3.69 -23.10 -5.69
CA GLU A 64 2.99 -24.29 -5.22
C GLU A 64 3.75 -25.57 -5.52
N VAL A 65 3.91 -26.41 -4.50
CA VAL A 65 4.42 -27.76 -4.63
C VAL A 65 3.43 -28.74 -4.01
N ASN A 66 3.03 -29.75 -4.78
CA ASN A 66 2.14 -30.83 -4.35
C ASN A 66 2.83 -32.18 -4.46
N VAL A 67 2.81 -32.97 -3.38
CA VAL A 67 3.34 -34.34 -3.36
C VAL A 67 2.35 -35.26 -2.64
N GLY A 68 1.60 -36.05 -3.41
CA GLY A 68 0.56 -36.92 -2.84
C GLY A 68 -0.54 -36.10 -2.19
N ASN A 69 -0.74 -36.29 -0.88
CA ASN A 69 -1.71 -35.53 -0.08
C ASN A 69 -1.11 -34.27 0.57
N ASP A 70 0.21 -34.07 0.42
CA ASP A 70 0.92 -32.97 1.04
C ASP A 70 1.08 -31.81 0.04
N ARG A 71 1.06 -30.58 0.56
CA ARG A 71 1.08 -29.34 -0.21
C ARG A 71 1.85 -28.25 0.52
N ALA A 72 2.69 -27.53 -0.21
CA ALA A 72 3.22 -26.23 0.17
C ALA A 72 2.69 -25.18 -0.81
N PHE A 73 2.16 -24.09 -0.31
CA PHE A 73 1.61 -23.00 -1.11
C PHE A 73 2.03 -21.66 -0.51
N ALA A 74 2.50 -20.76 -1.35
CA ALA A 74 2.81 -19.38 -1.01
C ALA A 74 2.20 -18.43 -2.03
N SER A 75 1.72 -17.28 -1.57
CA SER A 75 1.30 -16.19 -2.43
C SER A 75 1.64 -14.85 -1.82
N ALA A 76 2.09 -13.92 -2.64
CA ALA A 76 2.34 -12.54 -2.25
C ALA A 76 1.71 -11.58 -3.28
N SER A 77 1.26 -10.42 -2.81
CA SER A 77 0.74 -9.35 -3.66
C SER A 77 1.14 -7.99 -3.14
N THR A 78 1.36 -7.06 -4.07
CA THR A 78 1.57 -5.64 -3.80
C THR A 78 0.82 -4.83 -4.85
N ALA A 79 0.19 -3.76 -4.42
CA ALA A 79 -0.43 -2.75 -5.27
C ALA A 79 0.05 -1.36 -4.82
N SER A 80 0.39 -0.49 -5.77
CA SER A 80 0.69 0.92 -5.48
C SER A 80 0.12 1.85 -6.53
N SER A 81 -0.37 3.02 -6.10
CA SER A 81 -0.77 4.14 -6.95
C SER A 81 -0.21 5.43 -6.36
N LEU A 82 0.52 6.17 -7.19
CA LEU A 82 1.18 7.42 -6.84
C LEU A 82 0.53 8.58 -7.61
N ASP A 83 0.14 9.62 -6.90
CA ASP A 83 -0.41 10.87 -7.41
C ASP A 83 0.31 12.03 -6.70
N PRO A 84 0.56 13.16 -7.37
CA PRO A 84 1.17 14.33 -6.72
C PRO A 84 0.50 14.79 -5.42
N MET A 85 -0.76 14.41 -5.17
CA MET A 85 -1.49 14.74 -3.95
C MET A 85 -1.81 13.52 -3.07
N ALA A 86 -1.52 12.30 -3.52
CA ALA A 86 -1.87 11.10 -2.78
C ALA A 86 -0.96 9.91 -3.09
N LEU A 87 -0.54 9.23 -2.03
CA LEU A 87 0.10 7.92 -2.09
C LEU A 87 -0.91 6.89 -1.57
N SER A 88 -1.09 5.79 -2.30
CA SER A 88 -1.76 4.61 -1.77
C SER A 88 -1.00 3.35 -2.15
N ALA A 89 -0.82 2.44 -1.19
CA ALA A 89 -0.24 1.14 -1.45
C ALA A 89 -0.81 0.10 -0.48
N SER A 90 -0.78 -1.16 -0.89
CA SER A 90 -1.17 -2.28 -0.05
C SER A 90 -0.43 -3.53 -0.45
N GLY A 91 -0.19 -4.42 0.50
CA GLY A 91 0.41 -5.70 0.25
C GLY A 91 -0.17 -6.79 1.15
N SER A 92 -0.09 -8.03 0.69
CA SER A 92 -0.51 -9.19 1.49
C SER A 92 0.28 -10.44 1.13
N VAL A 93 0.40 -11.32 2.13
CA VAL A 93 1.10 -12.59 2.02
C VAL A 93 0.28 -13.71 2.66
N ASN A 94 0.41 -14.89 2.09
CA ASN A 94 -0.15 -16.12 2.64
C ASN A 94 0.81 -17.27 2.37
N ALA A 95 1.12 -18.04 3.40
CA ALA A 95 1.90 -19.25 3.33
C ALA A 95 1.13 -20.37 4.03
N VAL A 96 0.87 -21.45 3.29
CA VAL A 96 0.10 -22.60 3.75
C VAL A 96 0.91 -23.85 3.52
N ARG A 97 0.86 -24.74 4.51
CA ARG A 97 1.44 -26.05 4.40
C ARG A 97 0.49 -27.11 4.93
N MET A 98 0.43 -28.23 4.21
CA MET A 98 -0.24 -29.46 4.60
C MET A 98 0.77 -30.61 4.45
N GLY A 99 1.06 -31.33 5.53
CA GLY A 99 2.04 -32.44 5.52
C GLY A 99 3.48 -32.03 5.84
N SER A 100 4.40 -33.00 5.80
CA SER A 100 5.82 -32.81 6.12
C SER A 100 6.69 -33.77 5.29
N PRO A 101 7.88 -33.35 4.80
CA PRO A 101 8.57 -32.09 5.03
C PRO A 101 8.32 -31.07 3.91
N ALA A 102 7.52 -30.05 4.19
CA ALA A 102 7.32 -28.90 3.31
C ALA A 102 7.61 -27.59 4.03
N SER A 103 7.92 -26.56 3.25
CA SER A 103 8.01 -25.18 3.68
C SER A 103 7.38 -24.26 2.63
N ALA A 104 6.84 -23.14 3.07
CA ALA A 104 6.33 -22.10 2.21
C ALA A 104 6.69 -20.72 2.77
N PHE A 105 7.11 -19.83 1.88
CA PHE A 105 7.56 -18.48 2.17
C PHE A 105 6.91 -17.51 1.20
N ALA A 106 6.35 -16.43 1.72
CA ALA A 106 5.83 -15.32 0.93
C ALA A 106 6.27 -13.99 1.54
N ARG A 107 6.63 -13.04 0.68
CA ARG A 107 7.06 -11.70 1.09
C ARG A 107 6.41 -10.63 0.21
N SER A 108 5.96 -9.56 0.84
CA SER A 108 5.44 -8.36 0.18
C SER A 108 6.11 -7.13 0.80
N PHE A 109 6.94 -6.46 0.01
CA PHE A 109 7.72 -5.31 0.41
C PHE A 109 7.41 -4.09 -0.47
N PHE A 110 7.31 -2.93 0.18
CA PHE A 110 7.13 -1.65 -0.46
C PHE A 110 7.91 -0.57 0.29
N GLU A 111 8.74 0.15 -0.44
CA GLU A 111 9.43 1.33 0.04
C GLU A 111 9.26 2.47 -0.96
N ILE A 112 9.03 3.66 -0.45
CA ILE A 112 8.91 4.88 -1.24
C ILE A 112 9.64 6.01 -0.54
N GLU A 113 10.43 6.73 -1.31
CA GLU A 113 11.03 7.99 -0.91
C GLU A 113 10.35 9.14 -1.66
N PHE A 114 10.10 10.21 -0.92
CA PHE A 114 9.58 11.44 -1.51
C PHE A 114 10.12 12.67 -0.78
N THR A 115 10.14 13.78 -1.49
CA THR A 115 10.52 15.09 -0.97
C THR A 115 9.31 16.00 -0.93
N LEU A 116 9.20 16.78 0.14
CA LEU A 116 8.29 17.92 0.24
C LEU A 116 9.11 19.22 0.12
N GLU A 117 8.78 20.06 -0.86
CA GLU A 117 9.45 21.36 -1.02
C GLU A 117 9.05 22.37 0.06
N THR A 118 7.81 22.29 0.52
CA THR A 118 7.29 23.06 1.65
C THR A 118 6.59 22.14 2.64
N GLY A 119 6.45 22.60 3.88
CA GLY A 119 5.62 21.86 4.83
C GLY A 119 4.13 21.96 4.47
N ASP A 120 3.39 20.88 4.70
CA ASP A 120 1.97 20.76 4.36
C ASP A 120 1.23 19.81 5.33
N LEU A 121 -0.11 19.81 5.25
CA LEU A 121 -0.99 18.97 6.06
C LEU A 121 -1.44 17.74 5.27
N PHE A 122 -1.46 16.58 5.90
CA PHE A 122 -1.84 15.31 5.31
C PHE A 122 -2.78 14.52 6.22
N ASP A 123 -3.63 13.70 5.61
CA ASP A 123 -4.27 12.59 6.29
C ASP A 123 -3.45 11.32 6.00
N LEU A 124 -3.13 10.57 7.05
CA LEU A 124 -2.35 9.33 6.99
C LEU A 124 -3.13 8.20 7.65
N ALA A 125 -3.35 7.12 6.91
CA ALA A 125 -3.86 5.87 7.43
C ALA A 125 -2.88 4.74 7.08
N VAL A 126 -2.49 3.95 8.08
CA VAL A 126 -1.73 2.71 7.95
C VAL A 126 -2.56 1.59 8.56
N GLY A 127 -2.75 0.51 7.81
CA GLY A 127 -3.29 -0.75 8.32
C GLY A 127 -2.20 -1.81 8.33
N ALA A 128 -2.08 -2.58 9.42
CA ALA A 128 -1.09 -3.63 9.55
C ALA A 128 -1.68 -4.88 10.24
N THR A 129 -1.29 -6.05 9.75
CA THR A 129 -1.58 -7.34 10.37
C THR A 129 -0.38 -8.25 10.10
N ASN A 130 0.31 -8.72 11.15
CA ASN A 130 1.59 -9.43 11.07
C ASN A 130 2.57 -8.77 10.08
N SER A 131 2.76 -7.46 10.19
CA SER A 131 3.50 -6.66 9.20
C SER A 131 4.25 -5.51 9.85
N THR A 132 5.51 -5.32 9.47
CA THR A 132 6.34 -4.23 9.95
C THR A 132 6.23 -3.01 9.04
N TRP A 133 6.23 -1.82 9.63
CA TRP A 133 6.25 -0.57 8.88
C TRP A 133 6.98 0.54 9.61
N SER A 134 7.50 1.50 8.84
CA SER A 134 8.15 2.70 9.38
C SER A 134 7.97 3.90 8.46
N ILE A 135 7.94 5.07 9.09
CA ILE A 135 7.94 6.38 8.44
C ILE A 135 9.09 7.19 9.03
N THR A 136 10.07 7.49 8.20
CA THR A 136 11.25 8.29 8.55
C THR A 136 11.17 9.63 7.84
N GLY A 137 11.49 10.71 8.54
CA GLY A 137 11.60 12.05 7.98
C GLY A 137 12.98 12.67 8.27
N PRO A 138 13.14 13.98 8.04
CA PRO A 138 14.44 14.66 8.17
C PRO A 138 15.05 14.59 9.59
N GLY A 139 14.22 14.43 10.61
CA GLY A 139 14.62 14.29 12.01
C GLY A 139 14.84 12.86 12.49
N GLY A 140 14.72 11.86 11.61
CA GLY A 140 14.74 10.44 11.95
C GLY A 140 13.36 9.80 11.93
N ILE A 141 13.21 8.70 12.67
CA ILE A 141 11.97 7.91 12.71
C ILE A 141 10.85 8.75 13.35
N LEU A 142 9.77 8.93 12.60
CA LEU A 142 8.56 9.61 13.07
C LEU A 142 7.59 8.60 13.68
N TYR A 143 7.39 7.49 12.96
CA TYR A 143 6.47 6.42 13.35
C TYR A 143 7.04 5.07 12.93
N GLN A 144 6.82 4.05 13.76
CA GLN A 144 7.19 2.66 13.45
C GLN A 144 6.29 1.72 14.24
N SER A 145 5.92 0.59 13.63
CA SER A 145 5.27 -0.50 14.35
C SER A 145 5.53 -1.85 13.67
N GLY A 146 5.35 -2.92 14.44
CA GLY A 146 5.42 -4.29 13.95
C GLY A 146 4.07 -4.95 13.67
N ASP A 147 2.96 -4.36 14.16
CA ASP A 147 1.61 -4.92 13.97
C ASP A 147 0.46 -3.98 14.40
N GLU A 148 0.67 -2.66 14.39
CA GLU A 148 -0.37 -1.71 14.83
C GLU A 148 -0.81 -0.81 13.69
N ASP A 149 -2.11 -0.55 13.65
CA ASP A 149 -2.72 0.45 12.77
C ASP A 149 -2.38 1.88 13.26
N LEU A 150 -2.28 2.81 12.31
CA LEU A 150 -2.11 4.24 12.57
C LEU A 150 -3.14 5.04 11.79
N ASP A 151 -3.85 5.95 12.43
CA ASP A 151 -4.78 6.88 11.78
C ASP A 151 -4.51 8.29 12.32
N LEU A 152 -4.03 9.18 11.46
CA LEU A 152 -3.69 10.56 11.77
C LEU A 152 -4.38 11.49 10.79
N THR A 153 -5.16 12.42 11.33
CA THR A 153 -5.76 13.53 10.56
C THR A 153 -4.95 14.79 10.79
N ASP A 154 -4.85 15.65 9.77
CA ASP A 154 -4.11 16.92 9.85
C ASP A 154 -2.63 16.75 10.31
N LEU A 155 -1.98 15.68 9.87
CA LEU A 155 -0.55 15.45 10.08
C LEU A 155 0.26 16.51 9.33
N PHE A 156 0.95 17.36 10.08
CA PHE A 156 1.89 18.32 9.49
C PHE A 156 3.23 17.66 9.23
N LEU A 157 3.64 17.63 7.96
CA LEU A 157 4.98 17.24 7.53
C LEU A 157 5.74 18.50 7.13
N SER A 158 6.96 18.69 7.65
CA SER A 158 7.84 19.79 7.24
C SER A 158 8.46 19.53 5.87
N ALA A 159 9.04 20.57 5.25
CA ALA A 159 9.87 20.37 4.07
C ALA A 159 11.04 19.40 4.34
N GLY A 160 11.36 18.55 3.37
CA GLY A 160 12.45 17.60 3.44
C GLY A 160 12.09 16.22 2.88
N ASP A 161 13.00 15.26 3.11
CA ASP A 161 12.92 13.92 2.56
C ASP A 161 12.27 12.96 3.54
N TYR A 162 11.42 12.10 3.00
CA TYR A 162 10.65 11.10 3.74
C TYR A 162 10.82 9.73 3.11
N THR A 163 10.94 8.71 3.96
CA THR A 163 10.96 7.30 3.55
C THR A 163 9.84 6.58 4.26
N PHE A 164 8.97 5.94 3.49
CA PHE A 164 7.93 5.05 3.99
C PHE A 164 8.29 3.64 3.57
N SER A 165 8.33 2.71 4.53
CA SER A 165 8.72 1.32 4.30
C SER A 165 7.72 0.39 4.96
N PHE A 166 7.26 -0.61 4.22
CA PHE A 166 6.25 -1.59 4.62
C PHE A 166 6.69 -2.98 4.19
N GLU A 167 6.63 -3.93 5.12
CA GLU A 167 7.00 -5.30 4.86
C GLU A 167 6.07 -6.26 5.58
N THR A 168 5.72 -7.34 4.89
CA THR A 168 5.10 -8.50 5.52
C THR A 168 5.72 -9.76 4.98
N ILE A 169 5.92 -10.73 5.88
CA ILE A 169 6.53 -12.02 5.60
C ILE A 169 5.62 -13.08 6.22
N ALA A 170 5.25 -14.08 5.43
CA ALA A 170 4.60 -15.29 5.89
C ALA A 170 5.54 -16.46 5.64
N GLU A 171 5.86 -17.19 6.70
CA GLU A 171 6.71 -18.36 6.63
C GLU A 171 6.08 -19.50 7.44
N VAL A 172 6.09 -20.70 6.86
CA VAL A 172 5.74 -21.94 7.52
C VAL A 172 6.81 -22.98 7.21
N ASP A 173 7.31 -23.65 8.25
CA ASP A 173 8.42 -24.60 8.16
C ASP A 173 8.00 -26.04 8.55
N SER A 174 8.96 -26.97 8.55
CA SER A 174 8.84 -28.43 8.54
C SER A 174 8.24 -29.10 9.81
N ALA A 175 7.37 -28.43 10.57
CA ALA A 175 6.69 -29.03 11.72
C ALA A 175 5.72 -30.18 11.30
N GLU A 176 4.98 -30.82 12.20
CA GLU A 176 3.88 -31.72 11.78
C GLU A 176 2.56 -30.95 11.65
N GLY A 177 1.67 -31.39 10.75
CA GLY A 177 0.31 -30.85 10.59
C GLY A 177 0.17 -29.64 9.66
N THR A 178 -1.05 -29.09 9.62
CA THR A 178 -1.38 -27.93 8.78
C THR A 178 -0.95 -26.65 9.47
N LEU A 179 -0.09 -25.86 8.80
CA LEU A 179 0.33 -24.54 9.26
C LEU A 179 -0.13 -23.48 8.27
N VAL A 180 -0.55 -22.33 8.81
CA VAL A 180 -0.98 -21.17 8.05
C VAL A 180 -0.31 -19.94 8.66
N SER A 181 0.36 -19.15 7.83
CA SER A 181 0.89 -17.85 8.18
C SER A 181 0.39 -16.83 7.18
N THR A 182 -0.09 -15.69 7.66
CA THR A 182 -0.69 -14.63 6.83
C THR A 182 -0.32 -13.27 7.37
N GLY A 183 -0.18 -12.30 6.50
CA GLY A 183 0.03 -10.90 6.87
C GLY A 183 -0.40 -9.94 5.77
N SER A 184 -0.63 -8.69 6.15
CA SER A 184 -1.01 -7.64 5.23
C SER A 184 -0.68 -6.26 5.77
N TRP A 185 -0.35 -5.35 4.87
CA TRP A 185 -0.18 -3.93 5.17
C TRP A 185 -0.94 -3.07 4.15
N SER A 186 -1.29 -1.86 4.55
CA SER A 186 -1.82 -0.83 3.66
C SER A 186 -1.43 0.56 4.15
N VAL A 187 -1.26 1.48 3.22
CA VAL A 187 -1.00 2.89 3.51
C VAL A 187 -1.78 3.77 2.55
N ILE A 188 -2.32 4.85 3.11
CA ILE A 188 -2.90 5.96 2.36
C ILE A 188 -2.37 7.24 2.98
N LEU A 189 -1.73 8.07 2.17
CA LEU A 189 -1.32 9.43 2.53
C LEU A 189 -1.99 10.39 1.53
N VAL A 190 -2.76 11.36 2.01
CA VAL A 190 -3.49 12.31 1.15
C VAL A 190 -3.23 13.72 1.63
N LEU A 191 -2.85 14.60 0.70
CA LEU A 191 -2.69 16.03 0.97
C LEU A 191 -4.03 16.66 1.35
N VAL A 192 -4.09 17.32 2.50
CA VAL A 192 -5.26 18.07 2.96
C VAL A 192 -5.22 19.46 2.29
N PRO A 193 -6.13 19.76 1.36
CA PRO A 193 -6.12 21.07 0.71
C PRO A 193 -6.42 22.18 1.72
N ALA A 194 -5.67 23.27 1.64
CA ALA A 194 -5.88 24.43 2.49
C ALA A 194 -7.36 24.89 2.47
N PRO A 195 -7.92 25.29 3.61
CA PRO A 195 -9.32 25.73 3.69
C PRO A 195 -9.55 26.90 2.72
N GLY A 196 -10.36 26.67 1.70
CA GLY A 196 -10.65 27.64 0.63
C GLY A 196 -10.38 27.14 -0.79
N ILE A 197 -9.71 26.00 -0.96
CA ILE A 197 -9.57 25.33 -2.26
C ILE A 197 -10.75 24.36 -2.43
N PRO A 198 -11.58 24.46 -3.48
CA PRO A 198 -12.65 23.51 -3.71
C PRO A 198 -12.04 22.13 -3.95
N THR A 199 -12.26 21.22 -3.01
CA THR A 199 -11.97 19.79 -3.15
C THR A 199 -12.64 19.29 -4.43
N ILE A 200 -11.87 18.65 -5.31
CA ILE A 200 -12.44 17.87 -6.41
C ILE A 200 -13.38 16.86 -5.76
N ALA A 201 -14.67 16.97 -6.06
CA ALA A 201 -15.78 16.30 -5.42
C ALA A 201 -15.85 14.78 -5.72
N GLY A 202 -14.71 14.09 -5.67
CA GLY A 202 -14.59 12.64 -5.84
C GLY A 202 -14.44 11.86 -4.51
N LEU A 203 -13.75 12.42 -3.51
CA LEU A 203 -13.43 11.64 -2.28
C LEU A 203 -14.45 11.78 -1.14
N ALA A 204 -15.22 12.87 -1.08
CA ALA A 204 -16.31 13.01 -0.10
C ALA A 204 -17.41 11.95 -0.31
N ALA A 205 -17.56 11.42 -1.53
CA ALA A 205 -18.46 10.31 -1.82
C ALA A 205 -17.93 8.96 -1.33
N LEU A 206 -16.60 8.76 -1.30
CA LEU A 206 -15.99 7.49 -0.90
C LEU A 206 -15.98 7.32 0.62
N VAL A 207 -15.68 8.39 1.38
CA VAL A 207 -15.74 8.38 2.85
C VAL A 207 -17.19 8.35 3.36
N ALA A 208 -18.13 9.01 2.67
CA ALA A 208 -19.55 8.92 2.99
C ALA A 208 -20.18 7.55 2.64
N MET A 209 -19.65 6.81 1.65
CA MET A 209 -20.12 5.45 1.34
C MET A 209 -19.63 4.40 2.34
N ARG A 210 -18.46 4.56 2.97
CA ARG A 210 -17.94 3.57 3.94
C ARG A 210 -18.57 3.69 5.33
N ARG A 211 -19.19 4.82 5.66
CA ARG A 211 -20.00 5.01 6.90
C ARG A 211 -21.46 4.57 6.78
N ARG A 212 -21.88 4.03 5.64
CA ARG A 212 -23.18 3.36 5.47
C ARG A 212 -22.99 1.88 5.12
N ARG A 213 -22.40 1.13 6.03
CA ARG A 213 -22.69 -0.28 6.23
C ARG A 213 -22.82 -0.55 7.72
#